data_AF-A0A971EX15-F1
#
_entry.id   AF-A0A971EX15-F1
#
_cell.length_a   1.000
_cell.length_b   1.000
_cell.length_c   1.000
_cell.angle_alpha   90.00
_cell.angle_beta   90.00
_cell.angle_gamma   90.00
#
_symmetry.space_group_name_H-M   'P 1'
#
loop_
_entity.id
_entity.type
_entity.pdbx_description
1 polymer ?
#
loop_
_entity_poly.entity_id
_entity_poly.type
_entity_poly.pdbx_seq_one_letter_code
_entity_poly.pdbx_strand_id
1 'polypeptide(L)'
;MFNEKITQNLSKSSFIRAMFEEGNRLKAIYGEENVFDFSIGNPEMEPPVEVKECLKKIACSEEEGMHKYMSNAGYDATRRTVSCSIKKDYGYDVPYNHIIMSAGAAAGLFVTLKSVLNPDDEVIVF
;
A
#
# COMPACT_ATOMS: atom_id res chain seq x y z
N MET A 1 9.02 30.29 3.02
CA MET A 1 8.53 30.13 1.63
C MET A 1 8.53 28.63 1.33
N PHE A 2 7.42 28.08 0.84
CA PHE A 2 7.29 26.65 0.56
C PHE A 2 7.70 26.33 -0.88
N ASN A 3 8.07 25.08 -1.15
CA ASN A 3 8.40 24.61 -2.49
C ASN A 3 7.16 24.70 -3.40
N GLU A 4 7.25 25.48 -4.47
CA GLU A 4 6.12 25.79 -5.35
C GLU A 4 5.50 24.55 -6.00
N LYS A 5 6.33 23.56 -6.36
CA LYS A 5 5.87 22.29 -6.96
C LYS A 5 5.05 21.48 -5.96
N ILE A 6 5.45 21.43 -4.69
CA ILE A 6 4.68 20.78 -3.63
C ILE A 6 3.36 21.51 -3.42
N THR A 7 3.39 22.85 -3.33
CA THR A 7 2.19 23.66 -3.13
C THR A 7 1.18 23.50 -4.27
N GLN A 8 1.64 23.48 -5.53
CA GLN A 8 0.77 23.23 -6.70
C GLN A 8 0.18 21.81 -6.73
N ASN A 9 0.93 20.79 -6.30
CA ASN A 9 0.41 19.43 -6.26
C ASN A 9 -0.66 19.27 -5.17
N LEU A 10 -0.48 19.94 -4.03
CA LEU A 10 -1.44 19.91 -2.92
C LEU A 10 -2.74 20.66 -3.26
N SER A 11 -2.68 21.72 -4.07
CA SER A 11 -3.87 22.50 -4.44
C SER A 11 -4.77 21.80 -5.46
N LYS A 12 -4.28 20.75 -6.14
CA LYS A 12 -5.07 19.89 -7.03
C LYS A 12 -5.75 18.77 -6.22
N SER A 13 -6.70 19.14 -5.37
CA SER A 13 -7.46 18.17 -4.59
C SER A 13 -8.09 17.10 -5.49
N SER A 14 -8.04 15.85 -5.05
CA SER A 14 -8.68 14.75 -5.77
C SER A 14 -10.20 14.93 -5.75
N PHE A 15 -10.84 14.97 -6.91
CA PHE A 15 -12.30 15.00 -7.04
C PHE A 15 -12.95 13.84 -6.26
N ILE A 16 -12.33 12.66 -6.23
CA ILE A 16 -12.79 11.51 -5.44
C ILE A 16 -12.85 11.84 -3.96
N ARG A 17 -11.80 12.50 -3.43
CA ARG A 17 -11.74 12.86 -2.01
C ARG A 17 -12.76 13.95 -1.66
N ALA A 18 -12.96 14.92 -2.55
CA ALA A 18 -14.00 15.93 -2.38
C ALA A 18 -15.40 15.30 -2.35
N MET A 19 -15.67 14.34 -3.24
CA MET A 19 -16.94 13.60 -3.25
C MET A 19 -17.14 12.74 -1.99
N PHE A 20 -16.09 12.09 -1.49
CA PHE A 20 -16.15 11.34 -0.23
C PHE A 20 -16.45 12.25 0.97
N GLU A 21 -15.81 13.42 1.05
CA GLU A 21 -16.08 14.40 2.11
C GLU A 21 -17.52 14.95 2.03
N GLU A 22 -18.03 15.20 0.82
CA GLU A 22 -19.42 15.58 0.61
C GLU A 22 -20.40 14.45 0.97
N GLY A 23 -20.07 13.21 0.64
CA GLY A 23 -20.82 12.03 1.07
C GLY A 23 -20.98 11.97 2.59
N ASN A 24 -19.88 12.17 3.33
CA ASN A 24 -19.91 12.25 4.80
C ASN A 24 -20.79 13.40 5.31
N ARG A 25 -20.74 14.57 4.66
CA ARG A 25 -21.62 15.70 5.01
C ARG A 25 -23.09 15.36 4.82
N LEU A 26 -23.44 14.73 3.70
CA LEU A 26 -24.82 14.32 3.40
C LEU A 26 -25.31 13.23 4.35
N LYS A 27 -24.46 12.25 4.71
CA LYS A 27 -24.79 11.22 5.71
C LYS A 27 -25.16 11.83 7.06
N ALA A 28 -24.47 12.90 7.46
CA ALA A 28 -24.79 13.62 8.69
C ALA A 28 -26.13 14.38 8.66
N ILE A 29 -26.62 14.76 7.48
CA ILE A 29 -27.89 15.50 7.30
C ILE A 29 -29.07 14.54 7.09
N TYR A 30 -28.86 13.50 6.28
CA TYR A 30 -29.93 12.63 5.78
C TYR A 30 -29.89 11.22 6.36
N GLY A 31 -28.88 10.84 7.15
CA GLY A 31 -28.68 9.47 7.62
C GLY A 31 -27.79 8.66 6.67
N GLU A 32 -27.03 7.71 7.22
CA GLU A 32 -26.09 6.88 6.46
C GLU A 32 -26.82 5.96 5.46
N GLU A 33 -28.01 5.51 5.81
CA GLU A 33 -28.87 4.65 5.00
C GLU A 33 -29.45 5.35 3.75
N ASN A 34 -29.42 6.69 3.71
CA ASN A 34 -30.00 7.49 2.62
C ASN A 34 -28.94 8.05 1.66
N VAL A 35 -27.66 7.72 1.86
CA VAL A 35 -26.55 8.23 1.04
C VAL A 35 -25.74 7.08 0.48
N PHE A 36 -25.89 6.85 -0.82
CA PHE A 36 -25.18 5.81 -1.57
C PHE A 36 -23.84 6.35 -2.09
N ASP A 37 -22.81 6.29 -1.24
CA ASP A 37 -21.47 6.76 -1.57
C ASP A 37 -20.63 5.66 -2.26
N PHE A 38 -20.37 5.85 -3.55
CA PHE A 38 -19.53 4.97 -4.38
C PHE A 38 -18.21 5.66 -4.80
N SER A 39 -17.78 6.70 -4.08
CA SER A 39 -16.65 7.54 -4.49
C SER A 39 -15.28 6.91 -4.23
N ILE A 40 -15.04 6.40 -3.02
CA ILE A 40 -13.70 5.96 -2.57
C ILE A 40 -13.54 4.44 -2.66
N GLY A 41 -12.44 3.99 -3.25
CA GLY A 41 -12.11 2.57 -3.44
C GLY A 41 -11.36 1.94 -2.27
N ASN A 42 -11.78 2.18 -1.02
CA ASN A 42 -11.18 1.52 0.13
C ASN A 42 -11.63 0.04 0.20
N PRO A 43 -10.77 -0.90 0.60
CA PRO A 43 -11.19 -2.28 0.86
C PRO A 43 -12.27 -2.32 1.95
N GLU A 44 -13.34 -3.06 1.70
CA GLU A 44 -14.47 -3.20 2.65
C GLU A 44 -14.29 -4.39 3.60
N MET A 45 -13.67 -5.48 3.14
CA MET A 45 -13.53 -6.69 3.95
C MET A 45 -12.46 -6.55 5.02
N GLU A 46 -12.83 -6.91 6.24
CA GLU A 46 -11.89 -7.04 7.35
C GLU A 46 -10.84 -8.12 7.08
N PRO A 47 -9.58 -7.92 7.54
CA PRO A 47 -8.54 -8.91 7.37
C PRO A 47 -8.84 -10.21 8.14
N PRO A 48 -8.32 -11.36 7.68
CA PRO A 48 -8.48 -12.64 8.38
C PRO A 48 -8.01 -12.58 9.84
N VAL A 49 -8.66 -13.35 10.72
CA VAL A 49 -8.37 -13.37 12.17
C VAL A 49 -6.91 -13.68 12.45
N GLU A 50 -6.30 -14.53 11.64
CA GLU A 50 -4.90 -14.94 11.70
C GLU A 50 -3.95 -13.73 11.60
N VAL A 51 -4.29 -12.71 10.82
CA VAL A 51 -3.49 -11.48 10.70
C VAL A 51 -3.51 -10.74 12.03
N LYS A 52 -4.69 -10.56 12.62
CA LYS A 52 -4.86 -9.85 13.89
C LYS A 52 -4.15 -10.55 15.04
N GLU A 53 -4.26 -11.88 15.12
CA GLU A 53 -3.57 -12.67 16.15
C GLU A 53 -2.05 -12.67 15.96
N CYS A 54 -1.55 -12.72 14.73
CA CYS A 54 -0.13 -12.61 14.44
C CYS A 54 0.43 -11.24 14.87
N LEU A 55 -0.28 -10.14 14.55
CA LEU A 55 0.11 -8.79 14.96
C LEU A 55 0.19 -8.65 16.49
N LYS A 56 -0.81 -9.17 17.22
CA LYS A 56 -0.78 -9.19 18.70
C LYS A 56 0.41 -9.97 19.23
N LYS A 57 0.65 -11.17 18.67
CA LYS A 57 1.78 -12.02 19.06
C LYS A 57 3.12 -11.30 18.88
N ILE A 58 3.31 -10.63 17.74
CA ILE A 58 4.52 -9.86 17.46
C ILE A 58 4.62 -8.69 18.43
N ALA A 59 3.55 -7.91 18.62
CA ALA A 59 3.57 -6.76 19.52
C ALA A 59 3.86 -7.11 20.99
N CYS A 60 3.46 -8.30 21.44
CA CYS A 60 3.68 -8.81 22.78
C CYS A 60 4.92 -9.73 22.91
N SER A 61 5.72 -9.88 21.86
CA SER A 61 6.89 -10.77 21.88
C SER A 61 7.99 -10.19 22.77
N GLU A 62 8.60 -11.04 23.59
CA GLU A 62 9.77 -10.70 24.42
C GLU A 62 11.10 -10.88 23.67
N GLU A 63 11.06 -11.24 22.38
CA GLU A 63 12.26 -11.44 21.57
C GLU A 63 13.05 -10.14 21.38
N GLU A 64 14.27 -10.12 21.92
CA GLU A 64 15.16 -8.97 21.82
C GLU A 64 15.57 -8.68 20.38
N GLY A 65 15.44 -7.42 19.95
CA GLY A 65 15.94 -6.96 18.67
C GLY A 65 15.03 -7.20 17.47
N MET A 66 13.84 -7.76 17.67
CA MET A 66 12.83 -7.97 16.63
C MET A 66 12.42 -6.67 15.91
N HIS A 67 12.47 -5.52 16.58
CA HIS A 67 12.12 -4.20 16.00
C HIS A 67 13.30 -3.47 15.34
N LYS A 68 14.48 -4.10 15.24
CA LYS A 68 15.64 -3.52 14.56
C LYS A 68 15.42 -3.48 13.06
N TYR A 69 16.25 -2.69 12.38
CA TYR A 69 16.25 -2.63 10.92
C TYR A 69 16.42 -4.02 10.29
N MET A 70 15.63 -4.26 9.25
CA MET A 70 15.83 -5.34 8.30
C MET A 70 16.84 -4.96 7.23
N SER A 71 17.22 -5.92 6.39
CA SER A 71 17.93 -5.60 5.14
C SER A 71 17.04 -4.71 4.24
N ASN A 72 17.65 -3.92 3.36
CA ASN A 72 16.89 -3.07 2.43
C ASN A 72 15.88 -3.85 1.58
N ALA A 73 16.18 -5.12 1.26
CA ALA A 73 15.29 -5.97 0.48
C ALA A 73 14.15 -6.61 1.30
N GLY A 74 14.19 -6.50 2.63
CA GLY A 74 13.33 -7.18 3.58
C GLY A 74 13.99 -8.38 4.26
N TYR A 75 13.25 -9.06 5.15
CA TYR A 75 13.71 -10.29 5.78
C TYR A 75 13.73 -11.45 4.80
N ASP A 76 14.81 -12.25 4.80
CA ASP A 76 14.95 -13.41 3.91
C ASP A 76 13.85 -14.45 4.12
N ALA A 77 13.43 -14.68 5.36
CA ALA A 77 12.33 -15.58 5.67
C ALA A 77 11.02 -15.13 4.99
N THR A 78 10.69 -13.84 5.08
CA THR A 78 9.51 -13.28 4.41
C THR A 78 9.60 -13.41 2.89
N ARG A 79 10.75 -13.08 2.31
CA ARG A 79 10.96 -13.16 0.84
C ARG A 79 10.83 -14.59 0.32
N ARG A 80 11.35 -15.58 1.06
CA ARG A 80 11.18 -17.01 0.72
C ARG A 80 9.72 -17.44 0.80
N THR A 81 8.98 -17.01 1.83
CA THR A 81 7.55 -17.29 1.94
C THR A 81 6.76 -16.73 0.75
N VAL A 82 7.06 -15.50 0.31
CA VAL A 82 6.44 -14.90 -0.88
C VAL A 82 6.79 -15.67 -2.16
N SER A 83 8.05 -16.11 -2.32
CA SER A 83 8.46 -16.97 -3.44
C SER A 83 7.64 -18.28 -3.51
N CYS A 84 7.46 -18.96 -2.37
CA CYS A 84 6.59 -20.14 -2.27
C CYS A 84 5.10 -19.81 -2.54
N SER A 85 4.64 -18.67 -2.01
CA SER A 85 3.44 -17.90 -2.41
C SER A 85 3.13 -18.01 -3.90
N ILE A 86 3.99 -17.33 -4.66
CA ILE A 86 3.86 -17.16 -6.10
C ILE A 86 3.85 -18.51 -6.82
N LYS A 87 4.71 -19.44 -6.41
CA LYS A 87 4.76 -20.79 -7.00
C LYS A 87 3.48 -21.59 -6.76
N LYS A 88 2.91 -21.51 -5.55
CA LYS A 88 1.67 -22.19 -5.20
C LYS A 88 0.48 -21.61 -5.96
N ASP A 89 0.36 -20.29 -5.98
CA ASP A 89 -0.84 -19.61 -6.47
C ASP A 89 -0.86 -19.49 -8.00
N TYR A 90 0.32 -19.38 -8.62
CA TYR A 90 0.44 -19.10 -10.07
C TYR A 90 1.33 -20.09 -10.82
N GLY A 91 2.01 -21.02 -10.14
CA GLY A 91 2.87 -22.03 -10.79
C GLY A 91 4.24 -21.52 -11.27
N TYR A 92 4.59 -20.26 -10.98
CA TYR A 92 5.87 -19.68 -11.40
C TYR A 92 6.96 -19.84 -10.34
N ASP A 93 8.15 -20.23 -10.77
CA ASP A 93 9.33 -20.27 -9.91
C ASP A 93 10.04 -18.92 -9.92
N VAL A 94 9.76 -18.09 -8.91
CA VAL A 94 10.42 -16.80 -8.71
C VAL A 94 11.43 -16.93 -7.59
N PRO A 95 12.75 -16.83 -7.86
CA PRO A 95 13.78 -16.88 -6.84
C PRO A 95 13.56 -15.82 -5.75
N TYR A 96 13.71 -16.18 -4.47
CA TYR A 96 13.49 -15.23 -3.37
C TYR A 96 14.42 -13.99 -3.43
N ASN A 97 15.61 -14.15 -4.02
CA ASN A 97 16.56 -13.06 -4.22
C ASN A 97 16.11 -12.05 -5.29
N HIS A 98 15.08 -12.38 -6.09
CA HIS A 98 14.42 -11.46 -7.03
C HIS A 98 13.24 -10.71 -6.40
N ILE A 99 12.92 -10.97 -5.13
CA ILE A 99 11.81 -10.33 -4.41
C ILE A 99 12.37 -9.23 -3.50
N ILE A 100 11.75 -8.06 -3.53
CA ILE A 100 12.04 -6.93 -2.64
C ILE A 100 10.74 -6.56 -1.92
N MET A 101 10.77 -6.52 -0.59
CA MET A 101 9.64 -6.07 0.22
C MET A 101 9.53 -4.53 0.15
N SER A 102 8.31 -4.01 0.01
CA SER A 102 8.04 -2.57 -0.07
C SER A 102 6.91 -2.15 0.86
N ALA A 103 6.85 -0.85 1.18
CA ALA A 103 5.78 -0.25 1.96
C ALA A 103 4.52 -0.03 1.10
N GLY A 104 3.96 -1.14 0.59
CA GLY A 104 2.79 -1.13 -0.29
C GLY A 104 3.09 -0.78 -1.75
N ALA A 105 2.06 -0.89 -2.59
CA ALA A 105 2.17 -0.80 -4.04
C ALA A 105 2.71 0.55 -4.53
N ALA A 106 2.32 1.67 -3.89
CA ALA A 106 2.80 3.00 -4.27
C ALA A 106 4.31 3.14 -4.12
N ALA A 107 4.89 2.61 -3.03
CA ALA A 107 6.34 2.59 -2.84
C ALA A 107 7.03 1.67 -3.85
N GLY A 108 6.45 0.49 -4.11
CA GLY A 108 6.97 -0.45 -5.12
C GLY A 108 7.03 0.17 -6.52
N LEU A 109 5.94 0.82 -6.96
CA LEU A 109 5.89 1.54 -8.24
C LEU A 109 6.91 2.68 -8.28
N PHE A 110 6.97 3.49 -7.23
CA PHE A 110 7.91 4.60 -7.16
C PHE A 110 9.36 4.13 -7.30
N VAL A 111 9.77 3.14 -6.50
CA VAL A 111 11.14 2.59 -6.54
C VAL A 111 11.43 1.98 -7.92
N THR A 112 10.49 1.23 -8.48
CA THR A 112 10.65 0.60 -9.81
C THR A 112 10.89 1.65 -10.89
N LEU A 113 9.98 2.62 -11.02
CA LEU A 113 10.06 3.67 -12.04
C LEU A 113 11.32 4.53 -11.85
N LYS A 114 11.68 4.87 -10.62
CA LYS A 114 12.91 5.61 -10.33
C LYS A 114 14.19 4.84 -10.64
N SER A 115 14.13 3.52 -10.65
CA SER A 115 15.30 2.68 -10.91
C SER A 115 15.54 2.45 -12.40
N VAL A 116 14.51 2.55 -13.23
CA VAL A 116 14.60 2.19 -14.66
C VAL A 116 14.49 3.38 -15.62
N LEU A 117 13.94 4.52 -15.19
CA LEU A 117 13.70 5.68 -16.06
C LEU A 117 14.76 6.77 -15.90
N ASN A 118 15.25 7.26 -17.03
CA ASN A 118 15.99 8.50 -17.19
C ASN A 118 15.06 9.66 -17.59
N PRO A 119 15.55 10.92 -17.58
CA PRO A 119 14.85 12.01 -18.24
C PRO A 119 14.53 11.66 -19.70
N ASP A 120 13.35 12.09 -20.16
CA ASP A 120 12.82 11.88 -21.51
C ASP A 120 12.41 10.43 -21.85
N ASP A 121 12.59 9.46 -20.93
CA ASP A 121 11.98 8.14 -21.06
C ASP A 121 10.46 8.22 -20.87
N GLU A 122 9.72 7.42 -21.64
CA GLU A 122 8.27 7.40 -21.65
C GLU A 122 7.71 6.13 -21.00
N VAL A 123 6.57 6.25 -20.32
CA VAL A 123 5.83 5.14 -19.72
C VAL A 123 4.45 5.08 -20.35
N ILE A 124 4.11 3.95 -20.97
CA ILE A 124 2.78 3.68 -21.50
C ILE A 124 1.86 3.27 -20.35
N VAL A 125 0.70 3.91 -20.23
CA VAL A 125 -0.36 3.59 -19.28
C VAL A 125 -1.65 3.28 -20.05
N PHE A 126 -2.45 2.34 -19.54
CA PHE A 126 -3.70 1.86 -20.17
C PHE A 126 -4.92 2.24 -19.33
#